data_AF-A0A9P4Y9D7-F1
#
_entry.id   AF-A0A9P4Y9D7-F1
#
_cell.length_a   1.000
_cell.length_b   1.000
_cell.length_c   1.000
_cell.angle_alpha   90.00
_cell.angle_beta   90.00
_cell.angle_gamma   90.00
#
_symmetry.space_group_name_H-M   'P 1'
#
loop_
_entity.id
_entity.type
_entity.pdbx_description
1 polymer ?
#
loop_
_entity_poly.entity_id
_entity_poly.type
_entity_poly.pdbx_seq_one_letter_code
_entity_poly.pdbx_strand_id
1 'polypeptide(L)'
;MIDFSINLEPDPALLAAIDSALFVPTEYCPFGTNTINQTLHEPVRLCPAAVSIETKTDRAGLADADVKLAVWMAAWRSRMMPLVDWQLKMGPSARCITQLGITAVGETWKLYFLVDNGITLGAPRLRLLEYPEAIGCTRTVLGVYQLIAVLRHLCTWADRYFRDWVMDALGCQKQVAADK
;
A
#
# COMPACT_ATOMS: atom_id res chain seq x y z
N MET A 1 5.48 -12.81 2.33
CA MET A 1 6.29 -11.71 1.78
C MET A 1 6.03 -11.69 0.29
N ILE A 2 5.81 -10.50 -0.25
CA ILE A 2 5.72 -10.24 -1.70
C ILE A 2 7.12 -10.17 -2.31
N ASP A 3 7.20 -10.24 -3.64
CA ASP A 3 8.48 -10.19 -4.34
C ASP A 3 8.97 -8.76 -4.61
N PHE A 4 8.07 -7.86 -5.02
CA PHE A 4 8.41 -6.46 -5.33
C PHE A 4 7.35 -5.48 -4.84
N SER A 5 7.73 -4.23 -4.60
CA SER A 5 6.79 -3.16 -4.28
C SER A 5 7.20 -1.82 -4.90
N ILE A 6 6.20 -0.98 -5.15
CA ILE A 6 6.39 0.46 -5.39
C ILE A 6 6.19 1.14 -4.04
N ASN A 7 7.21 1.86 -3.59
CA ASN A 7 7.24 2.49 -2.29
C ASN A 7 7.36 3.99 -2.43
N LEU A 8 6.73 4.69 -1.50
CA LEU A 8 6.92 6.12 -1.35
C LEU A 8 8.23 6.37 -0.62
N GLU A 9 9.17 7.04 -1.28
CA GLU A 9 10.38 7.52 -0.63
C GLU A 9 10.02 8.74 0.24
N PRO A 10 10.30 8.70 1.55
CA PRO A 10 9.93 9.78 2.45
C PRO A 10 10.83 10.99 2.23
N ASP A 11 10.19 12.14 1.97
CA ASP A 11 10.85 13.43 2.13
C ASP A 11 11.03 13.75 3.64
N PRO A 12 11.79 14.80 4.00
CA PRO A 12 12.03 15.11 5.41
C PRO A 12 10.75 15.34 6.24
N ALA A 13 9.69 15.87 5.63
CA ALA A 13 8.43 16.13 6.34
C ALA A 13 7.66 14.82 6.59
N LEU A 14 7.60 13.94 5.58
CA LEU A 14 7.02 12.61 5.75
C LEU A 14 7.83 11.75 6.72
N LEU A 15 9.16 11.80 6.66
CA LEU A 15 10.02 11.05 7.57
C LEU A 15 9.77 11.46 9.03
N ALA A 16 9.69 12.76 9.31
CA ALA A 16 9.37 13.26 10.65
C ALA A 16 7.97 12.82 11.12
N ALA A 17 6.98 12.80 10.22
CA ALA A 17 5.64 12.32 10.53
C ALA A 17 5.63 10.80 10.82
N ILE A 18 6.38 10.02 10.04
CA ILE A 18 6.57 8.58 10.28
C ILE A 18 7.22 8.38 11.65
N ASP A 19 8.34 9.03 11.94
CA ASP A 19 9.03 8.89 13.22
C ASP A 19 8.08 9.20 14.39
N SER A 20 7.36 10.32 14.33
CA SER A 20 6.36 10.69 15.34
C SER A 20 5.26 9.62 15.50
N ALA A 21 4.77 9.06 14.41
CA ALA A 21 3.73 8.02 14.44
C ALA A 21 4.28 6.66 14.92
N LEU A 22 5.58 6.41 14.84
CA LEU A 22 6.17 5.16 15.35
C LEU A 22 6.43 5.20 16.86
N PHE A 23 6.38 6.37 17.51
CA PHE A 23 6.45 6.52 18.98
C PHE A 23 5.12 6.27 19.70
N VAL A 24 4.13 5.66 19.04
CA VAL A 24 2.81 5.34 19.60
C VAL A 24 2.94 4.43 20.84
N PRO A 25 2.20 4.71 21.93
CA PRO A 25 2.19 3.85 23.11
C PRO A 25 1.81 2.40 22.79
N THR A 26 2.43 1.45 23.48
CA THR A 26 2.25 0.01 23.26
C THR A 26 0.79 -0.45 23.40
N GLU A 27 -0.04 0.30 24.12
CA GLU A 27 -1.49 0.03 24.26
C GLU A 27 -2.28 0.22 22.94
N TYR A 28 -1.83 1.12 22.05
CA TYR A 28 -2.42 1.35 20.73
C TYR A 28 -1.70 0.55 19.64
N CYS A 29 -0.41 0.29 19.82
CA CYS A 29 0.39 -0.51 18.91
C CYS A 29 1.17 -1.57 19.72
N PRO A 30 0.55 -2.75 20.00
CA PRO A 30 1.15 -3.78 20.87
C PRO A 30 2.47 -4.33 20.35
N PHE A 31 2.73 -4.13 19.06
CA PHE A 31 4.01 -4.36 18.44
C PHE A 31 4.68 -2.99 18.29
N GLY A 32 5.54 -2.62 19.25
CA GLY A 32 6.45 -1.50 19.08
C GLY A 32 7.36 -1.82 17.90
N THR A 33 7.03 -1.33 16.71
CA THR A 33 7.75 -1.69 15.49
C THR A 33 8.27 -0.44 14.81
N ASN A 34 9.58 -0.39 14.61
CA ASN A 34 10.31 0.63 13.85
C ASN A 34 10.05 0.51 12.34
N THR A 35 8.79 0.34 11.94
CA THR A 35 8.35 0.21 10.55
C THR A 35 6.96 0.80 10.35
N ILE A 36 6.79 1.52 9.24
CA ILE A 36 5.48 1.98 8.74
C ILE A 36 4.76 0.88 7.95
N ASN A 37 5.49 -0.16 7.55
CA ASN A 37 4.99 -1.29 6.78
C ASN A 37 4.77 -2.54 7.65
N GLN A 38 4.16 -3.56 7.07
CA GLN A 38 3.98 -4.91 7.64
C GLN A 38 5.25 -5.77 7.66
N THR A 39 6.42 -5.17 7.41
CA THR A 39 7.72 -5.85 7.36
C THR A 39 8.81 -5.01 8.01
N LEU A 40 9.79 -5.68 8.62
CA LEU A 40 11.00 -5.06 9.18
C LEU A 40 12.16 -5.04 8.17
N HIS A 41 11.91 -5.38 6.90
CA HIS A 41 12.93 -5.34 5.86
C HIS A 41 13.49 -3.92 5.72
N GLU A 42 14.74 -3.75 6.13
CA GLU A 42 15.39 -2.45 6.35
C GLU A 42 15.22 -1.45 5.19
N PRO A 43 15.43 -1.84 3.91
CA PRO A 43 15.36 -0.91 2.79
C PRO A 43 13.99 -0.27 2.57
N VAL A 44 12.92 -0.88 3.08
CA VAL A 44 11.54 -0.41 2.87
C VAL A 44 10.81 -0.13 4.16
N ARG A 45 11.39 -0.37 5.34
CA ARG A 45 10.66 -0.28 6.62
C ARG A 45 10.10 1.12 6.91
N LEU A 46 10.72 2.18 6.40
CA LEU A 46 10.25 3.57 6.54
C LEU A 46 9.68 4.15 5.24
N CYS A 47 9.53 3.33 4.19
CA CYS A 47 9.07 3.76 2.87
C CYS A 47 7.67 3.17 2.62
N PRO A 48 6.56 3.89 2.88
CA PRO A 48 5.20 3.36 2.78
C PRO A 48 4.95 2.61 1.46
N ALA A 49 4.55 1.35 1.55
CA ALA A 49 4.28 0.52 0.38
C ALA A 49 2.97 0.95 -0.29
N ALA A 50 3.06 1.47 -1.51
CA ALA A 50 1.93 1.98 -2.28
C ALA A 50 1.31 0.90 -3.18
N VAL A 51 2.16 0.09 -3.82
CA VAL A 51 1.75 -1.01 -4.69
C VAL A 51 2.53 -2.27 -4.34
N SER A 52 1.82 -3.37 -4.12
CA SER A 52 2.43 -4.69 -3.86
C SER A 52 2.45 -5.53 -5.14
N ILE A 53 3.52 -6.28 -5.40
CA ILE A 53 3.67 -7.08 -6.63
C ILE A 53 4.12 -8.50 -6.24
N GLU A 54 3.30 -9.50 -6.56
CA GLU A 54 3.65 -10.92 -6.46
C GLU A 54 3.97 -11.46 -7.85
N THR A 55 5.06 -12.20 -7.96
CA THR A 55 5.45 -12.87 -9.21
C THR A 55 5.28 -14.38 -9.09
N LYS A 56 4.87 -15.02 -10.18
CA LYS A 56 4.80 -16.48 -10.27
C LYS A 56 5.21 -16.96 -11.64
N THR A 57 5.81 -18.15 -11.66
CA THR A 57 5.94 -18.91 -12.90
C THR A 57 4.57 -19.42 -13.33
N ASP A 58 4.41 -19.64 -14.64
CA ASP A 58 3.21 -20.20 -15.28
C ASP A 58 2.72 -21.53 -14.65
N ARG A 59 3.62 -22.28 -14.03
CA ARG A 59 3.33 -23.55 -13.35
C ARG A 59 2.75 -23.42 -11.95
N ALA A 60 2.82 -22.24 -11.33
CA ALA A 60 2.27 -21.99 -10.01
C ALA A 60 0.87 -21.35 -10.15
N GLY A 61 -0.12 -21.91 -9.45
CA GLY A 61 -1.52 -21.51 -9.61
C GLY A 61 -1.78 -20.03 -9.30
N LEU A 62 -2.57 -19.37 -10.15
CA LEU A 62 -3.00 -17.97 -10.01
C LEU A 62 -3.65 -17.70 -8.63
N ALA A 63 -4.45 -18.64 -8.14
CA ALA A 63 -5.13 -18.51 -6.84
C ALA A 63 -4.16 -18.31 -5.66
N ASP A 64 -2.97 -18.94 -5.71
CA ASP A 64 -1.97 -18.79 -4.65
C ASP A 64 -1.32 -17.41 -4.68
N ALA A 65 -1.14 -16.83 -5.87
CA ALA A 65 -0.60 -15.47 -6.02
C ALA A 65 -1.58 -14.43 -5.44
N ASP A 66 -2.86 -14.56 -5.79
CA ASP A 66 -3.91 -13.63 -5.35
C ASP A 66 -4.11 -13.68 -3.83
N VAL A 67 -4.09 -14.88 -3.23
CA VAL A 67 -4.19 -15.05 -1.78
C VAL A 67 -3.00 -14.39 -1.07
N LYS A 68 -1.78 -14.62 -1.55
CA LYS A 68 -0.59 -13.99 -0.95
C LYS A 68 -0.62 -12.47 -1.06
N LEU A 69 -0.99 -11.96 -2.23
CA LEU A 69 -1.14 -10.54 -2.47
C LEU A 69 -2.19 -9.93 -1.52
N ALA A 70 -3.36 -10.56 -1.41
CA ALA A 70 -4.42 -10.14 -0.49
C ALA A 70 -3.96 -10.11 0.97
N VAL A 71 -3.31 -11.18 1.45
CA VAL A 71 -2.79 -11.27 2.83
C VAL A 71 -1.77 -10.18 3.09
N TRP A 72 -0.87 -9.92 2.14
CA TRP A 72 0.16 -8.91 2.30
C TRP A 72 -0.42 -7.48 2.35
N MET A 73 -1.33 -7.15 1.45
CA MET A 73 -2.01 -5.85 1.43
C MET A 73 -2.90 -5.66 2.67
N ALA A 74 -3.58 -6.72 3.13
CA ALA A 74 -4.36 -6.69 4.36
C ALA A 74 -3.46 -6.46 5.59
N ALA A 75 -2.29 -7.09 5.64
CA ALA A 75 -1.31 -6.88 6.71
C ALA A 75 -0.79 -5.43 6.73
N TRP A 76 -0.54 -4.82 5.56
CA TRP A 76 -0.21 -3.39 5.49
C TRP A 76 -1.31 -2.51 6.09
N ARG A 77 -2.57 -2.76 5.70
CA ARG A 77 -3.72 -2.03 6.26
C ARG A 77 -3.79 -2.20 7.79
N SER A 78 -3.66 -3.43 8.28
CA SER A 78 -3.67 -3.72 9.71
C SER A 78 -2.53 -3.03 10.47
N ARG A 79 -1.41 -2.74 9.80
CA ARG A 79 -0.32 -1.93 10.35
C ARG A 79 -0.67 -0.45 10.39
N MET A 80 -1.21 0.09 9.32
CA MET A 80 -1.47 1.52 9.17
C MET A 80 -2.64 1.99 10.01
N MET A 81 -3.74 1.24 10.08
CA MET A 81 -4.97 1.72 10.70
C MET A 81 -4.84 2.10 12.18
N PRO A 82 -4.11 1.36 13.05
CA PRO A 82 -3.85 1.81 14.41
C PRO A 82 -3.07 3.13 14.49
N LEU A 83 -2.15 3.37 13.56
CA LEU A 83 -1.38 4.62 13.49
C LEU A 83 -2.28 5.79 13.08
N VAL A 84 -3.14 5.57 12.08
CA VAL A 84 -4.13 6.56 11.63
C VAL A 84 -5.11 6.89 12.75
N ASP A 85 -5.60 5.87 13.45
CA ASP A 85 -6.54 6.05 14.56
C ASP A 85 -5.91 6.85 15.71
N TRP A 86 -4.69 6.50 16.11
CA TRP A 86 -3.94 7.24 17.10
C TRP A 86 -3.76 8.72 16.71
N GLN A 87 -3.34 8.96 15.48
CA GLN A 87 -2.99 10.30 15.03
C GLN A 87 -4.22 11.20 14.84
N LEU A 88 -5.29 10.65 14.25
CA LEU A 88 -6.48 11.42 13.87
C LEU A 88 -7.62 11.32 14.87
N LYS A 89 -7.53 10.44 15.88
CA LYS A 89 -8.57 10.19 16.89
C LYS A 89 -9.94 9.89 16.26
N MET A 90 -9.94 9.23 15.10
CA MET A 90 -11.14 9.01 14.27
C MET A 90 -11.94 7.75 14.69
N GLY A 91 -11.39 6.90 15.53
CA GLY A 91 -12.00 5.64 15.93
C GLY A 91 -12.15 4.66 14.76
N PRO A 92 -13.05 3.65 14.91
CA PRO A 92 -13.27 2.59 13.93
C PRO A 92 -13.78 3.05 12.54
N SER A 93 -14.10 4.34 12.39
CA SER A 93 -14.64 4.92 11.15
C SER A 93 -13.56 5.43 10.19
N ALA A 94 -12.28 5.44 10.61
CA ALA A 94 -11.18 5.84 9.75
C ALA A 94 -11.13 4.94 8.50
N ARG A 95 -11.16 5.57 7.32
CA ARG A 95 -11.08 4.85 6.03
C ARG A 95 -9.64 4.78 5.56
N CYS A 96 -9.19 3.58 5.22
CA CYS A 96 -7.92 3.38 4.54
C CYS A 96 -8.04 3.74 3.05
N ILE A 97 -6.98 4.29 2.47
CA ILE A 97 -6.88 4.39 1.00
C ILE A 97 -6.96 2.99 0.38
N THR A 98 -7.56 2.89 -0.80
CA THR A 98 -7.55 1.64 -1.56
C THR A 98 -6.11 1.26 -1.88
N GLN A 99 -5.71 0.06 -1.48
CA GLN A 99 -4.39 -0.48 -1.76
C GLN A 99 -4.37 -1.10 -3.15
N LEU A 100 -3.27 -0.90 -3.88
CA LEU A 100 -3.09 -1.46 -5.22
C LEU A 100 -2.14 -2.66 -5.18
N GLY A 101 -2.48 -3.68 -5.95
CA GLY A 101 -1.72 -4.92 -6.03
C GLY A 101 -1.55 -5.37 -7.46
N ILE A 102 -0.46 -6.06 -7.76
CA ILE A 102 -0.19 -6.62 -9.08
C ILE A 102 0.17 -8.09 -8.91
N THR A 103 -0.34 -8.94 -9.80
CA THR A 103 0.24 -10.26 -10.04
C THR A 103 0.90 -10.30 -11.41
N ALA A 104 2.13 -10.81 -11.45
CA ALA A 104 2.87 -11.07 -12.68
C ALA A 104 3.04 -12.59 -12.81
N VAL A 105 2.17 -13.23 -13.60
CA VAL A 105 2.15 -14.69 -13.75
C VAL A 105 2.53 -15.07 -15.16
N GLY A 106 3.68 -15.73 -15.29
CA GLY A 106 4.34 -15.95 -16.56
C GLY A 106 4.62 -14.61 -17.24
N GLU A 107 3.90 -14.35 -18.32
CA GLU A 107 4.03 -13.11 -19.10
C GLU A 107 2.93 -12.09 -18.83
N THR A 108 1.84 -12.47 -18.15
CA THR A 108 0.64 -11.63 -18.01
C THR A 108 0.67 -10.89 -16.68
N TRP A 109 0.36 -9.59 -16.74
CA TRP A 109 0.32 -8.73 -15.57
C TRP A 109 -1.11 -8.27 -15.32
N LYS A 110 -1.59 -8.46 -14.09
CA LYS A 110 -2.96 -8.10 -13.66
C LYS A 110 -2.91 -7.13 -12.50
N LEU A 111 -3.87 -6.20 -12.46
CA LEU A 111 -4.02 -5.21 -11.40
C LEU A 111 -5.16 -5.60 -10.47
N TYR A 112 -4.98 -5.37 -9.18
CA TYR A 112 -5.94 -5.65 -8.12
C TYR A 112 -6.10 -4.45 -7.19
N PHE A 113 -7.29 -4.34 -6.61
CA PHE A 113 -7.66 -3.31 -5.65
C PHE A 113 -8.10 -3.99 -4.36
N LEU A 114 -7.44 -3.69 -3.24
CA LEU A 114 -7.95 -4.09 -1.92
C LEU A 114 -8.78 -2.94 -1.36
N VAL A 115 -10.09 -3.14 -1.31
CA VAL A 115 -11.06 -2.15 -0.87
C VAL A 115 -11.67 -2.52 0.47
N ASP A 116 -11.96 -1.50 1.26
CA ASP A 116 -12.79 -1.64 2.45
C ASP A 116 -14.24 -1.89 2.02
N ASN A 117 -14.85 -2.95 2.58
CA ASN A 117 -16.22 -3.35 2.33
C ASN A 117 -17.04 -3.38 3.63
N GLY A 118 -16.76 -2.41 4.51
CA GLY A 118 -17.48 -2.20 5.76
C GLY A 118 -16.98 -3.07 6.90
N ILE A 119 -17.73 -3.07 8.00
CA ILE A 119 -17.41 -3.83 9.22
C ILE A 119 -18.34 -5.04 9.32
N THR A 120 -17.79 -6.20 9.66
CA THR A 120 -18.55 -7.44 9.91
C THR A 120 -17.99 -8.09 11.17
N LEU A 121 -18.84 -8.36 12.18
CA LEU A 121 -18.44 -8.95 13.46
C LEU A 121 -17.30 -8.19 14.17
N GLY A 122 -17.31 -6.87 14.11
CA GLY A 122 -16.28 -6.02 14.76
C GLY A 122 -14.95 -5.96 14.04
N ALA A 123 -14.79 -6.60 12.88
CA ALA A 123 -13.59 -6.56 12.05
C ALA A 123 -13.87 -5.92 10.68
N PRO A 124 -12.87 -5.26 10.07
CA PRO A 124 -13.00 -4.74 8.71
C PRO A 124 -13.11 -5.89 7.71
N ARG A 125 -14.09 -5.81 6.81
CA ARG A 125 -14.26 -6.75 5.71
C ARG A 125 -13.55 -6.20 4.49
N LEU A 126 -12.48 -6.84 4.06
CA LEU A 126 -11.71 -6.44 2.89
C LEU A 126 -12.14 -7.26 1.67
N ARG A 127 -12.15 -6.64 0.48
CA ARG A 127 -12.33 -7.36 -0.79
C ARG A 127 -11.18 -7.05 -1.72
N LEU A 128 -10.60 -8.09 -2.29
CA LEU A 128 -9.67 -7.98 -3.41
C LEU A 128 -10.50 -8.01 -4.71
N LEU A 129 -10.40 -6.96 -5.50
CA LEU A 129 -11.09 -6.82 -6.79
C LEU A 129 -10.06 -6.87 -7.90
N GLU A 130 -10.25 -7.76 -8.88
CA GLU A 130 -9.42 -7.83 -10.08
C GLU A 130 -9.86 -6.77 -11.10
N TYR A 131 -8.91 -6.06 -11.70
CA TYR A 131 -9.18 -5.23 -12.88
C TYR A 131 -9.51 -6.13 -14.07
N PRO A 132 -10.59 -5.87 -14.84
CA PRO A 132 -11.09 -6.84 -15.82
C PRO A 132 -10.10 -7.24 -16.92
N GLU A 133 -9.11 -6.40 -17.20
CA GLU A 133 -8.13 -6.61 -18.27
C GLU A 133 -6.73 -6.77 -17.71
N ALA A 134 -5.85 -7.45 -18.47
CA ALA A 134 -4.43 -7.42 -18.18
C ALA A 134 -3.90 -5.99 -18.39
N ILE A 135 -3.04 -5.52 -17.48
CA ILE A 135 -2.42 -4.19 -17.59
C ILE A 135 -1.22 -4.16 -18.55
N GLY A 136 -0.84 -5.32 -19.07
CA GLY A 136 0.21 -5.49 -20.06
C GLY A 136 0.74 -6.93 -20.05
N CYS A 137 1.70 -7.19 -20.92
CA CYS A 137 2.39 -8.48 -20.96
C CYS A 137 3.83 -8.35 -21.45
N THR A 138 4.66 -9.34 -21.11
CA THR A 138 6.05 -9.38 -21.57
C THR A 138 6.25 -10.17 -22.87
N ARG A 139 5.16 -10.69 -23.48
CA ARG A 139 5.21 -11.46 -24.74
C ARG A 139 5.42 -10.60 -25.97
N THR A 140 4.88 -9.39 -25.99
CA THR A 140 4.90 -8.52 -27.17
C THR A 140 5.45 -7.14 -26.84
N VAL A 141 6.05 -6.47 -27.82
CA VAL A 141 6.56 -5.10 -27.67
C VAL A 141 5.44 -4.16 -27.22
N LEU A 142 4.25 -4.26 -27.82
CA LEU A 142 3.08 -3.47 -27.42
C LEU A 142 2.69 -3.73 -25.97
N GLY A 143 2.63 -5.00 -25.56
CA GLY A 143 2.32 -5.39 -24.18
C GLY A 143 3.32 -4.83 -23.16
N VAL A 144 4.60 -4.79 -23.53
CA VAL A 144 5.65 -4.20 -22.69
C VAL A 144 5.45 -2.69 -22.57
N TYR A 145 5.13 -2.00 -23.66
CA TYR A 145 4.82 -0.56 -23.61
C TYR A 145 3.57 -0.26 -22.77
N GLN A 146 2.52 -1.09 -22.87
CA GLN A 146 1.33 -0.98 -22.01
C GLN A 146 1.71 -1.14 -20.53
N LEU A 147 2.48 -2.18 -20.20
CA LEU A 147 2.93 -2.42 -18.83
C LEU A 147 3.73 -1.23 -18.29
N ILE A 148 4.71 -0.73 -19.04
CA ILE A 148 5.51 0.44 -18.64
C ILE A 148 4.62 1.67 -18.43
N ALA A 149 3.65 1.91 -19.32
CA ALA A 149 2.72 3.03 -19.20
C ALA A 149 1.89 2.93 -17.92
N VAL A 150 1.36 1.74 -17.59
CA VAL A 150 0.60 1.53 -16.35
C VAL A 150 1.48 1.69 -15.12
N LEU A 151 2.69 1.11 -15.09
CA LEU A 151 3.61 1.26 -13.96
C LEU A 151 3.96 2.74 -13.69
N ARG A 152 4.18 3.54 -14.74
CA ARG A 152 4.40 4.99 -14.60
C ARG A 152 3.17 5.72 -14.04
N HIS A 153 1.98 5.30 -14.47
CA HIS A 153 0.74 5.86 -13.94
C HIS A 153 0.55 5.51 -12.45
N LEU A 154 0.89 4.29 -12.05
CA LEU A 154 0.87 3.86 -10.65
C LEU A 154 1.90 4.63 -9.80
N CYS A 155 3.11 4.90 -10.31
CA CYS A 155 4.07 5.77 -9.63
C CYS A 155 3.52 7.19 -9.46
N THR A 156 2.83 7.72 -10.48
CA THR A 156 2.19 9.05 -10.40
C THR A 156 1.05 9.06 -9.36
N TRP A 157 0.25 8.00 -9.31
CA TRP A 157 -0.77 7.84 -8.28
C TRP A 157 -0.15 7.75 -6.88
N ALA A 158 0.95 7.00 -6.74
CA ALA A 158 1.66 6.84 -5.49
C ALA A 158 2.22 8.18 -4.97
N ASP A 159 2.83 8.96 -5.87
CA ASP A 159 3.45 10.24 -5.51
C ASP A 159 2.44 11.37 -5.26
N ARG A 160 1.20 11.25 -5.79
CA ARG A 160 0.13 12.23 -5.57
C ARG A 160 -0.84 11.78 -4.48
N TYR A 161 -1.76 10.89 -4.84
CA TYR A 161 -2.92 10.56 -4.00
C TYR A 161 -2.53 9.73 -2.78
N PHE A 162 -1.62 8.77 -2.96
CA PHE A 162 -1.17 7.95 -1.85
C PHE A 162 -0.27 8.75 -0.91
N ARG A 163 0.67 9.55 -1.43
CA ARG A 163 1.46 10.51 -0.62
C ARG A 163 0.56 11.42 0.20
N ASP A 164 -0.37 12.12 -0.44
CA ASP A 164 -1.29 13.04 0.24
C ASP A 164 -2.06 12.32 1.34
N TRP A 165 -2.59 11.13 1.06
CA TRP A 165 -3.29 10.34 2.06
C TRP A 165 -2.38 9.92 3.22
N VAL A 166 -1.15 9.45 2.97
CA VAL A 166 -0.22 9.06 4.04
C VAL A 166 0.13 10.27 4.91
N MET A 167 0.41 11.42 4.29
CA MET A 167 0.73 12.65 4.99
C MET A 167 -0.42 13.08 5.89
N ASP A 168 -1.65 13.10 5.36
CA ASP A 168 -2.85 13.44 6.13
C ASP A 168 -3.12 12.41 7.23
N ALA A 169 -2.96 11.11 6.93
CA ALA A 169 -3.15 10.00 7.87
C ALA A 169 -2.16 10.03 9.04
N LEU A 170 -0.94 10.52 8.80
CA LEU A 170 0.08 10.72 9.82
C LEU A 170 0.07 12.15 10.39
N GLY A 171 -0.96 12.94 10.09
CA GLY A 171 -1.18 14.27 10.67
C GLY A 171 -0.07 15.26 10.34
N CYS A 172 0.59 15.10 9.19
CA CYS A 172 1.56 16.05 8.70
C CYS A 172 0.85 17.38 8.41
N GLN A 173 1.24 18.44 9.12
CA GLN A 173 0.68 19.77 8.85
C GLN A 173 1.26 20.28 7.53
N LYS A 174 0.39 20.55 6.55
CA LYS A 174 0.80 21.35 5.39
C LYS A 174 1.27 22.70 5.93
N GLN A 175 2.56 23.00 5.80
CA GLN A 175 3.04 24.36 5.99
C GLN A 175 2.26 25.21 4.98
N VAL A 176 1.32 26.00 5.48
CA VAL A 176 0.69 27.05 4.70
C VAL A 176 1.85 27.95 4.30
N ALA A 177 2.25 27.89 3.03
CA ALA A 177 3.15 28.88 2.47
C ALA A 177 2.47 30.22 2.72
N ALA A 178 3.00 30.98 3.68
CA ALA A 178 2.60 32.34 3.88
C ALA A 178 3.08 33.08 2.62
N ASP A 179 2.16 33.28 1.69
CA ASP A 179 2.34 34.23 0.59
C ASP A 179 2.78 35.56 1.20
N LYS A 180 4.02 35.93 0.93
CA LYS A 180 4.60 37.26 1.16
C LYS A 180 4.86 37.90 -0.18
#